data_AF-A0A0Q3VZ86-F1
#
_entry.id   AF-A0A0Q3VZ86-F1
#
_cell.length_a   1.000
_cell.length_b   1.000
_cell.length_c   1.000
_cell.angle_alpha   90.00
_cell.angle_beta   90.00
_cell.angle_gamma   90.00
#
_symmetry.space_group_name_H-M   'P 1'
#
loop_
_entity.id
_entity.type
_entity.pdbx_description
1 polymer ?
#
loop_
_entity_poly.entity_id
_entity_poly.type
_entity_poly.pdbx_seq_one_letter_code
_entity_poly.pdbx_strand_id
1 'polypeptide(L)'
;MDHGQENITIVDENGNEQLCNVLFTFESEEFGKSYVLYYPIGAEEDENEEIEIHASSFTPNENGEDGDLLPIESEAEWDMIEEMLNTFLDNEEEEEEEE
;
A
#
# COMPACT_ATOMS: atom_id res chain seq x y z
N MET A 1 12.57 3.25 -20.12
CA MET A 1 12.71 2.26 -19.05
C MET A 1 11.39 2.29 -18.33
N ASP A 2 10.69 1.15 -18.29
CA ASP A 2 9.43 0.97 -17.58
C ASP A 2 9.54 1.61 -16.19
N HIS A 3 8.64 2.53 -15.86
CA HIS A 3 8.44 2.93 -14.48
C HIS A 3 7.86 1.70 -13.79
N GLY A 4 8.77 0.91 -13.20
CA GLY A 4 8.47 -0.42 -12.69
C GLY A 4 7.32 -0.32 -11.71
N GLN A 5 6.20 -0.94 -12.06
CA GLN A 5 5.10 -1.17 -11.13
C GLN A 5 5.72 -1.75 -9.86
N GLU A 6 5.64 -1.03 -8.75
CA GLU A 6 6.18 -1.49 -7.46
C GLU A 6 5.29 -2.63 -6.99
N ASN A 7 5.66 -3.86 -7.37
CA ASN A 7 5.02 -5.05 -6.88
C ASN A 7 5.80 -5.57 -5.67
N ILE A 8 5.05 -5.94 -4.64
CA ILE A 8 5.60 -6.59 -3.45
C ILE A 8 5.07 -8.01 -3.40
N THR A 9 5.94 -8.93 -3.00
CA THR A 9 5.55 -10.31 -2.70
C THR A 9 5.38 -10.43 -1.20
N ILE A 10 4.15 -10.64 -0.76
CA ILE A 10 3.83 -10.82 0.65
C ILE A 10 3.75 -12.32 0.91
N VAL A 11 4.50 -12.78 1.91
CA VAL A 11 4.46 -14.17 2.36
C VAL A 11 3.63 -14.25 3.63
N ASP A 12 2.50 -14.94 3.55
CA ASP A 12 1.62 -15.17 4.70
C ASP A 12 2.18 -16.23 5.66
N GLU A 13 1.63 -16.36 6.87
CA GLU A 13 1.99 -17.37 7.88
C GLU A 13 1.96 -18.82 7.35
N ASN A 14 1.16 -19.08 6.32
CA ASN A 14 1.07 -20.38 5.66
C ASN A 14 2.19 -20.64 4.63
N GLY A 15 3.07 -19.66 4.38
CA GLY A 15 4.11 -19.72 3.35
C GLY A 15 3.57 -19.51 1.94
N ASN A 16 2.34 -18.98 1.80
CA ASN A 16 1.78 -18.60 0.51
C ASN A 16 2.34 -17.24 0.09
N GLU A 17 2.84 -17.18 -1.13
CA GLU A 17 3.30 -15.94 -1.77
C GLU A 17 2.10 -15.28 -2.46
N GLN A 18 1.69 -14.11 -1.98
CA GLN A 18 0.70 -13.25 -2.61
C GLN A 18 1.43 -12.10 -3.30
N LEU A 19 1.23 -11.97 -4.61
CA LEU A 19 1.74 -10.82 -5.35
C LEU A 19 0.73 -9.67 -5.21
N CYS A 20 1.22 -8.51 -4.77
CA CYS A 20 0.43 -7.31 -4.59
C CYS A 20 1.05 -6.14 -5.35
N ASN A 21 0.20 -5.29 -5.91
CA ASN A 21 0.61 -4.02 -6.47
C ASN A 21 0.57 -2.96 -5.37
N VAL A 22 1.69 -2.28 -5.17
CA VAL A 22 1.77 -1.10 -4.31
C VAL A 22 1.07 0.04 -5.04
N LEU A 23 0.09 0.64 -4.36
CA LEU A 23 -0.53 1.89 -4.78
C LEU A 23 0.35 3.07 -4.36
N PHE A 24 0.70 3.10 -3.08
CA PHE A 24 1.38 4.23 -2.48
C PHE A 24 2.19 3.81 -1.26
N THR A 25 3.33 4.46 -1.03
CA THR A 25 4.13 4.31 0.18
C THR A 25 4.48 5.67 0.75
N PHE A 26 4.49 5.78 2.08
CA PHE A 26 4.93 6.97 2.76
C PHE A 26 5.60 6.65 4.08
N GLU A 27 6.49 7.54 4.53
CA GLU A 27 7.05 7.48 5.87
C GLU A 27 6.24 8.37 6.81
N SER A 28 5.90 7.86 7.99
CA SER A 28 5.36 8.70 9.05
C SER A 28 6.48 9.07 10.00
N GLU A 29 6.82 10.36 10.00
CA GLU A 29 7.73 10.94 10.98
C GLU A 29 7.16 10.85 12.41
N GLU A 30 5.83 10.79 12.55
CA GLU A 30 5.16 10.71 13.86
C GLU A 30 5.38 9.35 14.53
N PHE A 31 5.25 8.26 13.76
CA PHE A 31 5.46 6.90 14.26
C PHE A 31 6.89 6.39 14.05
N GLY A 32 7.68 7.06 13.21
CA GLY A 32 9.00 6.61 12.79
C GLY A 32 8.94 5.28 12.00
N LYS A 33 7.85 5.06 11.27
CA LYS A 33 7.57 3.84 10.50
C LYS A 33 7.17 4.19 9.09
N SER A 34 7.39 3.27 8.16
CA SER A 34 6.88 3.38 6.80
C SER A 34 5.51 2.69 6.71
N TYR A 35 4.63 3.22 5.88
CA TYR A 35 3.33 2.63 5.56
C TYR A 35 3.27 2.35 4.06
N VAL A 36 2.67 1.22 3.72
CA VAL A 36 2.49 0.77 2.34
C VAL A 36 1.03 0.41 2.12
N LEU A 37 0.45 1.00 1.09
CA LEU A 37 -0.89 0.68 0.59
C LEU A 37 -0.74 -0.17 -0.66
N TYR A 38 -1.45 -1.28 -0.72
CA TYR A 38 -1.36 -2.25 -1.80
C TYR A 38 -2.67 -3.01 -1.99
N TYR A 39 -2.86 -3.57 -3.17
CA TYR A 39 -3.97 -4.48 -3.47
C TYR A 39 -3.43 -5.76 -4.11
N PRO A 40 -4.07 -6.92 -3.88
CA PRO A 40 -3.66 -8.17 -4.49
C PRO A 40 -3.87 -8.11 -6.00
N ILE A 41 -2.88 -8.57 -6.77
CA ILE A 41 -3.00 -8.65 -8.22
C ILE A 41 -4.10 -9.66 -8.55
N GLY A 42 -5.08 -9.23 -9.35
CA GLY A 42 -6.29 -10.00 -9.67
C GLY A 42 -7.52 -9.65 -8.82
N ALA A 43 -7.41 -8.71 -7.86
CA ALA A 43 -8.59 -8.16 -7.16
C ALA A 43 -9.52 -7.37 -8.10
N GLU A 44 -8.97 -6.84 -9.20
CA GLU A 44 -9.69 -6.16 -10.28
C GLU A 44 -10.68 -7.05 -11.04
N GLU A 45 -10.64 -8.38 -10.84
CA GLU A 45 -11.58 -9.33 -11.46
C GLU A 45 -12.83 -9.58 -10.61
N ASP A 46 -12.96 -8.97 -9.42
CA ASP A 46 -14.14 -9.14 -8.57
C ASP A 46 -15.35 -8.40 -9.17
N GLU A 47 -16.51 -9.08 -9.17
CA GLU A 47 -17.74 -8.65 -9.86
C GLU A 47 -18.34 -7.34 -9.31
N ASN A 48 -17.74 -6.77 -8.26
CA ASN A 48 -18.22 -5.58 -7.57
C ASN A 48 -17.52 -4.28 -8.00
N GLU A 49 -16.54 -4.30 -8.92
CA GLU A 49 -15.76 -3.10 -9.33
C GLU A 49 -15.03 -2.38 -8.18
N GLU A 50 -15.10 -2.89 -6.95
CA GLU A 50 -14.48 -2.35 -5.75
C GLU A 50 -13.12 -3.04 -5.51
N ILE A 51 -12.02 -2.30 -5.71
CA ILE A 51 -10.68 -2.79 -5.40
C ILE A 51 -10.45 -2.68 -3.89
N GLU A 52 -10.27 -3.80 -3.20
CA GLU A 52 -9.93 -3.81 -1.76
C GLU A 52 -8.47 -3.36 -1.56
N ILE A 53 -8.31 -2.16 -1.01
CA ILE A 53 -7.00 -1.60 -0.66
C ILE A 53 -6.61 -2.07 0.74
N HIS A 54 -5.44 -2.68 0.85
CA HIS A 54 -4.84 -3.04 2.14
C HIS A 54 -3.75 -2.04 2.51
N ALA A 55 -3.65 -1.74 3.82
CA ALA A 55 -2.58 -0.92 4.37
C ALA A 55 -1.82 -1.70 5.44
N SER A 56 -0.49 -1.69 5.35
CA SER A 56 0.40 -2.28 6.37
C SER A 56 1.53 -1.32 6.70
N SER A 57 2.03 -1.39 7.94
CA SER A 57 3.27 -0.72 8.33
C SER A 57 4.46 -1.59 7.95
N PHE A 58 5.43 -1.01 7.25
CA PHE A 58 6.68 -1.65 6.85
C PHE A 58 7.80 -1.24 7.80
N THR A 59 8.47 -2.24 8.38
CA THR A 59 9.67 -2.05 9.19
C THR A 59 10.85 -2.77 8.54
N PRO A 60 11.84 -2.05 8.00
CA PRO A 60 13.02 -2.68 7.41
C PRO A 60 13.84 -3.40 8.48
N ASN A 61 14.37 -4.57 8.14
CA ASN A 61 15.29 -5.33 8.98
C ASN A 61 16.72 -4.74 8.88
N GLU A 62 17.65 -5.20 9.73
CA GLU A 62 19.04 -4.69 9.81
C GLU A 62 19.81 -4.73 8.48
N ASN A 63 19.40 -5.57 7.52
CA ASN A 63 20.02 -5.67 6.19
C ASN A 63 19.39 -4.73 5.15
N GLY A 64 18.22 -4.15 5.42
CA GLY A 64 17.50 -3.24 4.51
C GLY A 64 16.95 -3.87 3.22
N GLU A 65 17.23 -5.17 2.97
CA GLU A 65 16.71 -5.92 1.82
C GLU A 65 15.36 -6.59 2.12
N ASP A 66 15.11 -6.93 3.38
CA ASP A 66 13.89 -7.55 3.87
C ASP A 66 13.28 -6.67 4.97
N GLY A 67 11.98 -6.80 5.20
CA GLY A 67 11.28 -6.12 6.29
C GLY A 67 10.02 -6.87 6.71
N ASP A 68 9.52 -6.51 7.88
CA ASP A 68 8.28 -7.03 8.42
C ASP A 68 7.13 -6.09 8.05
N LEU A 69 6.07 -6.67 7.49
CA LEU A 69 4.79 -5.98 7.29
C LEU A 69 3.89 -6.30 8.47
N LEU A 70 3.51 -5.25 9.19
CA LEU A 70 2.64 -5.36 10.35
C LEU A 70 1.29 -4.71 10.02
N PRO A 71 0.17 -5.38 10.35
CA PRO A 71 -1.15 -4.83 10.13
C PRO A 71 -1.35 -3.58 10.97
N ILE A 72 -2.20 -2.70 10.47
CA ILE A 72 -2.50 -1.42 11.12
C ILE A 72 -3.77 -1.61 11.94
N GLU A 73 -3.64 -1.44 13.25
CA GLU A 73 -4.75 -1.64 14.19
C GLU A 73 -5.15 -0.34 14.89
N SER A 74 -4.33 0.71 14.79
CA SER A 74 -4.58 1.97 15.50
C SER A 74 -5.43 2.92 14.65
N GLU A 75 -6.49 3.46 15.24
CA GLU A 75 -7.34 4.48 14.59
C GLU A 75 -6.53 5.69 14.13
N ALA A 76 -5.50 6.12 14.88
CA ALA A 76 -4.65 7.24 14.49
C ALA A 76 -3.79 6.97 13.24
N GLU A 77 -3.34 5.72 13.05
CA GLU A 77 -2.61 5.32 11.85
C GLU A 77 -3.57 5.28 10.65
N TRP A 78 -4.78 4.75 10.85
CA TRP A 78 -5.83 4.73 9.83
C TRP A 78 -6.27 6.13 9.39
N ASP A 79 -6.52 7.04 10.33
CA ASP A 79 -6.90 8.42 10.05
C ASP A 79 -5.88 9.11 9.14
N MET A 80 -4.58 8.95 9.45
CA MET A 80 -3.49 9.47 8.61
C MET A 80 -3.47 8.85 7.21
N ILE A 81 -3.69 7.55 7.10
CA ILE A 81 -3.70 6.83 5.83
C ILE A 81 -4.89 7.25 4.98
N GLU A 82 -6.07 7.37 5.58
CA GLU A 82 -7.26 7.85 4.91
C GLU A 82 -7.07 9.28 4.41
N GLU A 83 -6.48 10.18 5.22
CA GLU A 83 -6.19 11.55 4.78
C GLU A 83 -5.21 11.58 3.59
N MET A 84 -4.13 10.79 3.65
CA MET A 84 -3.16 10.68 2.56
C MET A 84 -3.77 10.05 1.30
N LEU A 85 -4.55 8.99 1.44
CA LEU A 85 -5.23 8.31 0.33
C LEU A 85 -6.24 9.22 -0.34
N ASN A 86 -7.09 9.92 0.43
CA ASN A 86 -8.04 10.87 -0.14
C ASN A 86 -7.29 11.99 -0.89
N THR A 87 -6.20 12.52 -0.34
CA THR A 87 -5.39 13.54 -1.02
C THR A 87 -4.77 13.02 -2.31
N PHE A 88 -4.31 11.76 -2.32
CA PHE A 88 -3.75 11.13 -3.51
C PHE A 88 -4.80 10.91 -4.60
N LEU A 89 -5.97 10.37 -4.24
CA LEU A 89 -7.08 10.14 -5.17
C LEU A 89 -7.63 11.44 -5.74
N ASP A 90 -7.81 12.47 -4.91
CA ASP A 90 -8.25 13.81 -5.33
C ASP A 90 -7.25 14.42 -6.34
N ASN A 91 -5.94 14.22 -6.12
CA ASN A 91 -4.91 14.67 -7.05
C ASN A 91 -4.85 13.84 -8.36
N GLU A 92 -5.10 12.53 -8.32
CA GLU A 92 -5.23 11.71 -9.55
C GLU A 92 -6.47 12.10 -10.37
N GLU A 93 -7.60 12.39 -9.72
CA GLU A 93 -8.83 12.86 -10.38
C GLU A 93 -8.61 14.22 -11.08
N GLU A 94 -7.83 15.13 -10.49
CA GLU A 94 -7.46 16.40 -11.14
C GLU A 94 -6.49 16.22 -12.33
N GLU A 95 -5.60 15.22 -12.32
CA GLU A 95 -4.67 14.95 -13.42
C GLU A 95 -5.35 14.29 -14.64
N GLU A 96 -6.48 13.59 -14.46
CA GLU A 96 -7.25 13.03 -15.59
C GLU A 96 -8.15 14.07 -16.32
N GLU A 97 -8.43 15.24 -15.74
CA GLU A 97 -9.24 16.29 -16.39
C GLU A 97 -8.44 17.24 -17.31
N GLU A 98 -7.11 17.15 -17.38
CA GLU A 98 -6.25 17.97 -18.27
C GLU A 98 -5.81 17.29 -19.59
N GLU A 99 -6.43 16.18 -20.03
CA GLU A 99 -6.23 15.60 -21.39
C GLU A 99 -7.36 15.91 -22.40
#